data_AF-A0AAW1L386-F1
#
_entry.id   AF-A0AAW1L386-F1
#
_cell.length_a   1.000
_cell.length_b   1.000
_cell.length_c   1.000
_cell.angle_alpha   90.00
_cell.angle_beta   90.00
_cell.angle_gamma   90.00
#
_symmetry.space_group_name_H-M   'P 1'
#
loop_
_entity.id
_entity.type
_entity.pdbx_description
1 polymer ?
#
loop_
_entity_poly.entity_id
_entity_poly.type
_entity_poly.pdbx_seq_one_letter_code
_entity_poly.pdbx_strand_id
1 'polypeptide(L)'
;MCQEIPTKRKHLEDVASTCCNLSFSCRRQYRGHLRSQLHVSNNAQVLEEGIYKTASSFKNRIATYRITDSGKADISTFLESVKLKTCKLIHDTISQLNSLKLQLELFAYYTKFINDEELIQLKSFNTKYVVVTVSTVLENVYDQLADIIKNKSDEFQEKDSGFAFSKVSHLEINLNSFKPIEGSSYIKLPPNIEARKACINIKCNDNKCFAWSLMAAVPLI
;
A
#
# COMPACT_ATOMS: atom_id res chain seq x y z
N MET A 1 -12.93 12.25 -9.89
CA MET A 1 -11.92 13.21 -9.40
C MET A 1 -12.70 14.41 -8.87
N CYS A 2 -12.75 14.66 -7.55
CA CYS A 2 -13.50 15.82 -7.05
C CYS A 2 -12.89 17.12 -7.59
N GLN A 3 -13.72 17.98 -8.13
CA GLN A 3 -13.32 19.31 -8.59
C GLN A 3 -13.56 20.33 -7.48
N GLU A 4 -12.57 21.22 -7.28
CA GLU A 4 -12.68 22.37 -6.38
C GLU A 4 -13.60 23.41 -7.05
N ILE A 5 -14.76 23.69 -6.45
CA ILE A 5 -15.68 24.72 -6.96
C ILE A 5 -15.60 25.94 -6.05
N PRO A 6 -15.14 27.10 -6.54
CA PRO A 6 -15.20 28.34 -5.79
C PRO A 6 -16.64 28.87 -5.75
N THR A 7 -17.20 29.04 -4.56
CA THR A 7 -18.53 29.64 -4.39
C THR A 7 -18.43 31.15 -4.21
N LYS A 8 -19.04 31.94 -5.12
CA LYS A 8 -19.06 33.41 -5.03
C LYS A 8 -20.15 33.87 -4.05
N ARG A 9 -19.80 34.06 -2.77
CA ARG A 9 -20.54 34.97 -1.88
C ARG A 9 -19.59 36.01 -1.31
N LYS A 10 -20.06 37.27 -1.31
CA LYS A 10 -19.29 38.46 -0.96
C LYS A 10 -18.73 38.29 0.46
N HIS A 11 -17.39 38.34 0.58
CA HIS A 11 -16.55 38.41 1.78
C HIS A 11 -15.76 37.20 2.31
N LEU A 12 -15.94 35.96 1.83
CA LEU A 12 -14.98 34.86 2.06
C LEU A 12 -15.00 33.89 0.87
N GLU A 13 -13.83 33.46 0.37
CA GLU A 13 -13.74 32.41 -0.65
C GLU A 13 -14.05 31.05 -0.03
N ASP A 14 -15.35 30.76 0.09
CA ASP A 14 -15.83 29.45 0.51
C ASP A 14 -15.51 28.41 -0.59
N VAL A 15 -14.99 27.25 -0.17
CA VAL A 15 -14.59 26.15 -1.04
C VAL A 15 -15.50 24.95 -0.76
N ALA A 16 -16.11 24.39 -1.80
CA ALA A 16 -17.01 23.24 -1.65
C ALA A 16 -16.41 21.95 -2.24
N SER A 17 -16.61 20.81 -1.57
CA SER A 17 -16.32 19.49 -2.13
C SER A 17 -17.57 18.90 -2.81
N THR A 18 -17.47 18.65 -4.12
CA THR A 18 -18.55 18.04 -4.92
C THR A 18 -18.91 16.62 -4.48
N CYS A 19 -17.93 15.87 -3.96
CA CYS A 19 -18.15 14.47 -3.56
C CYS A 19 -18.66 14.32 -2.12
N CYS A 20 -18.61 15.35 -1.29
CA CYS A 20 -19.05 15.26 0.11
C CYS A 20 -20.13 16.29 0.48
N ASN A 21 -20.54 17.16 -0.44
CA ASN A 21 -21.51 18.24 -0.22
C ASN A 21 -21.22 19.07 1.04
N LEU A 22 -19.93 19.29 1.35
CA LEU A 22 -19.49 20.11 2.46
C LEU A 22 -18.89 21.42 1.93
N SER A 23 -19.30 22.54 2.53
CA SER A 23 -18.74 23.87 2.30
C SER A 23 -17.76 24.23 3.41
N PHE A 24 -16.58 24.70 3.04
CA PHE A 24 -15.52 25.09 3.96
C PHE A 24 -15.26 26.58 3.85
N SER A 25 -15.10 27.25 5.00
CA SER A 25 -14.90 28.70 5.03
C SER A 25 -13.50 29.14 4.61
N CYS A 26 -12.56 28.20 4.48
CA CYS A 26 -11.23 28.48 3.92
C CYS A 26 -10.57 27.24 3.30
N ARG A 27 -9.61 27.48 2.39
CA ARG A 27 -8.79 26.43 1.74
C ARG A 27 -8.03 25.53 2.71
N ARG A 28 -7.66 26.02 3.91
CA ARG A 28 -6.96 25.21 4.92
C ARG A 28 -7.86 24.11 5.47
N GLN A 29 -9.11 24.45 5.78
CA GLN A 29 -10.12 23.48 6.21
C GLN A 29 -10.46 22.51 5.08
N TYR A 30 -10.58 22.99 3.83
CA TYR A 30 -10.76 22.13 2.67
C TYR A 30 -9.61 21.13 2.50
N ARG A 31 -8.35 21.57 2.59
CA ARG A 31 -7.17 20.67 2.55
C ARG A 31 -7.11 19.69 3.72
N GLY A 32 -7.57 20.09 4.91
CA GLY A 32 -7.75 19.19 6.04
C GLY A 32 -8.83 18.14 5.76
N HIS A 33 -9.95 18.57 5.19
CA HIS A 33 -11.04 17.69 4.77
C HIS A 33 -10.61 16.69 3.68
N LEU A 34 -9.79 17.08 2.70
CA LEU A 34 -9.28 16.15 1.68
C LEU A 34 -8.54 14.94 2.28
N ARG A 35 -8.02 15.08 3.51
CA ARG A 35 -7.34 14.01 4.27
C ARG A 35 -8.24 13.32 5.28
N SER A 36 -9.47 13.79 5.46
CA SER A 36 -10.45 13.21 6.38
C SER A 36 -10.95 11.87 5.87
N GLN A 37 -11.25 10.95 6.80
CA GLN A 37 -11.80 9.64 6.44
C GLN A 37 -13.10 9.75 5.62
N LEU A 38 -13.90 10.80 5.88
CA LEU A 38 -15.14 11.09 5.15
C LEU A 38 -14.91 11.44 3.67
N HIS A 39 -13.84 12.18 3.37
CA HIS A 39 -13.48 12.48 1.99
C HIS A 39 -12.89 11.26 1.28
N VAL A 40 -12.03 10.52 1.98
CA VAL A 40 -11.39 9.29 1.47
C VAL A 40 -12.44 8.21 1.19
N SER A 41 -13.46 8.07 2.04
CA SER A 41 -14.58 7.13 1.81
C SER A 41 -15.47 7.54 0.66
N ASN A 42 -15.77 8.84 0.52
CA ASN A 42 -16.66 9.34 -0.55
C ASN A 42 -15.99 9.40 -1.93
N ASN A 43 -14.65 9.51 -1.99
CA ASN A 43 -13.89 9.39 -3.23
C ASN A 43 -13.52 7.95 -3.58
N ALA A 44 -13.87 6.98 -2.73
CA ALA A 44 -13.51 5.61 -2.98
C ALA A 44 -14.23 5.11 -4.24
N GLN A 45 -13.46 4.77 -5.28
CA GLN A 45 -14.02 4.09 -6.43
C GLN A 45 -14.37 2.67 -6.00
N VAL A 46 -15.65 2.33 -6.02
CA VAL A 46 -16.12 0.96 -5.86
C VAL A 46 -15.68 0.18 -7.10
N LEU A 47 -14.82 -0.82 -6.93
CA LEU A 47 -14.47 -1.74 -8.02
C LEU A 47 -15.45 -2.91 -8.08
N GLU A 48 -15.79 -3.48 -6.92
CA GLU A 48 -16.73 -4.60 -6.72
C GLU A 48 -17.38 -4.49 -5.33
N GLU A 49 -18.43 -5.27 -5.05
CA GLU A 49 -19.07 -5.32 -3.72
C GLU A 49 -18.05 -5.66 -2.61
N GLY A 50 -17.81 -4.68 -1.73
CA GLY A 50 -16.90 -4.79 -0.58
C GLY A 50 -15.44 -4.40 -0.85
N ILE A 51 -15.08 -3.96 -2.07
CA ILE A 51 -13.74 -3.47 -2.42
C ILE A 51 -13.79 -1.99 -2.80
N TYR A 52 -13.14 -1.17 -1.98
CA TYR A 52 -13.09 0.27 -2.11
C TYR A 52 -11.67 0.73 -2.42
N LYS A 53 -11.45 1.42 -3.54
CA LYS A 53 -10.16 2.04 -3.80
C LYS A 53 -10.07 3.38 -3.08
N THR A 54 -9.44 3.40 -1.90
CA THR A 54 -9.42 4.55 -0.99
C THR A 54 -8.41 5.62 -1.37
N ALA A 55 -7.24 5.24 -1.91
CA ALA A 55 -6.24 6.20 -2.33
C ALA A 55 -5.53 5.76 -3.61
N SER A 56 -5.22 6.72 -4.47
CA SER A 56 -4.27 6.50 -5.56
C SER A 56 -3.42 7.73 -5.80
N SER A 57 -2.14 7.53 -6.09
CA SER A 57 -1.17 8.58 -6.40
C SER A 57 -0.30 8.19 -7.59
N PHE A 58 0.36 9.19 -8.20
CA PHE A 58 1.30 9.02 -9.31
C PHE A 58 0.76 8.20 -10.49
N LYS A 59 -0.43 8.54 -10.99
CA LYS A 59 -1.13 7.77 -12.06
C LYS A 59 -1.34 6.29 -11.67
N ASN A 60 -1.80 6.05 -10.44
CA ASN A 60 -2.07 4.72 -9.90
C ASN A 60 -0.83 3.84 -9.65
N ARG A 61 0.37 4.44 -9.66
CA ARG A 61 1.59 3.73 -9.24
C ARG A 61 1.57 3.41 -7.76
N ILE A 62 0.84 4.16 -6.94
CA ILE A 62 0.55 3.80 -5.55
C ILE A 62 -0.95 3.74 -5.45
N ALA A 63 -1.49 2.58 -5.06
CA ALA A 63 -2.91 2.36 -4.90
C ALA A 63 -3.17 1.60 -3.60
N THR A 64 -4.11 2.11 -2.80
CA THR A 64 -4.60 1.45 -1.58
C THR A 64 -6.03 1.00 -1.83
N TYR A 65 -6.28 -0.28 -1.62
CA TYR A 65 -7.60 -0.90 -1.71
C TYR A 65 -8.03 -1.34 -0.33
N ARG A 66 -9.28 -1.05 0.04
CA ARG A 66 -9.88 -1.43 1.31
C ARG A 66 -10.92 -2.50 1.05
N ILE A 67 -10.79 -3.63 1.72
CA ILE A 67 -11.78 -4.70 1.72
C ILE A 67 -12.50 -4.69 3.07
N THR A 68 -13.82 -4.58 3.02
CA THR A 68 -14.68 -4.71 4.19
C THR A 68 -15.58 -5.93 4.00
N ASP A 69 -15.64 -6.80 5.00
CA ASP A 69 -16.61 -7.89 5.05
C ASP A 69 -17.67 -7.54 6.11
N SER A 70 -18.93 -7.87 5.84
CA SER A 70 -20.07 -7.47 6.68
C SER A 70 -20.32 -8.40 7.87
N GLY A 71 -19.41 -9.34 8.14
CA GLY A 71 -19.54 -10.36 9.17
C GLY A 71 -18.74 -10.09 10.46
N LYS A 72 -19.25 -10.58 11.60
CA LYS A 72 -18.48 -10.77 12.84
C LYS A 72 -17.64 -12.04 12.70
N ALA A 73 -16.60 -11.98 11.89
CA ALA A 73 -15.63 -13.06 11.74
C ALA A 73 -14.41 -12.80 12.63
N ASP A 74 -13.82 -13.86 13.15
CA ASP A 74 -12.46 -13.79 13.69
C ASP A 74 -11.45 -13.42 12.59
N ILE A 75 -10.23 -13.07 12.98
CA ILE A 75 -9.22 -12.61 12.02
C ILE A 75 -8.91 -13.69 10.99
N SER A 76 -8.84 -14.96 11.40
CA SER A 76 -8.53 -16.08 10.50
C SER A 76 -9.60 -16.30 9.44
N THR A 77 -10.86 -16.40 9.84
CA THR A 77 -11.99 -16.59 8.93
C THR A 77 -12.16 -15.39 8.01
N PHE A 78 -11.92 -14.17 8.52
CA PHE A 78 -11.95 -12.97 7.71
C PHE A 78 -10.85 -12.96 6.64
N LEU A 79 -9.60 -13.31 6.99
CA LEU A 79 -8.50 -13.39 6.02
C LEU A 79 -8.78 -14.47 4.96
N GLU A 80 -9.34 -15.61 5.36
CA GLU A 80 -9.75 -16.66 4.42
C GLU A 80 -10.88 -16.20 3.49
N SER A 81 -11.89 -15.48 4.00
CA SER A 81 -13.02 -14.99 3.20
C SER A 81 -12.58 -13.98 2.14
N VAL A 82 -11.61 -13.13 2.45
CA VAL A 82 -11.09 -12.10 1.53
C VAL A 82 -9.94 -12.59 0.66
N LYS A 83 -9.38 -13.78 0.88
CA LYS A 83 -8.23 -14.33 0.14
C LYS A 83 -8.47 -14.33 -1.37
N LEU A 84 -9.55 -14.95 -1.83
CA LEU A 84 -9.85 -15.06 -3.26
C LEU A 84 -10.02 -13.68 -3.92
N LYS A 85 -10.72 -12.77 -3.25
CA LYS A 85 -10.91 -11.38 -3.73
C LYS A 85 -9.59 -10.63 -3.82
N THR A 86 -8.74 -10.77 -2.80
CA THR A 86 -7.43 -10.13 -2.72
C THR A 86 -6.50 -10.66 -3.81
N CYS A 87 -6.44 -11.98 -4.01
CA CYS A 87 -5.59 -12.60 -5.02
C CYS A 87 -5.99 -12.15 -6.43
N LYS A 88 -7.29 -12.11 -6.75
CA LYS A 88 -7.79 -11.60 -8.04
C LYS A 88 -7.36 -10.16 -8.30
N LEU A 89 -7.60 -9.28 -7.32
CA LEU A 89 -7.24 -7.86 -7.42
C LEU A 89 -5.74 -7.65 -7.66
N ILE A 90 -4.90 -8.40 -6.96
CA ILE A 90 -3.44 -8.33 -7.13
C ILE A 90 -3.05 -8.86 -8.51
N HIS A 91 -3.62 -9.99 -8.95
CA HIS A 91 -3.35 -10.57 -10.27
C HIS A 91 -3.69 -9.61 -11.42
N ASP A 92 -4.86 -8.96 -11.36
CA ASP A 92 -5.28 -7.97 -12.37
C ASP A 92 -4.34 -6.76 -12.38
N THR A 93 -3.85 -6.35 -11.21
CA THR A 93 -2.89 -5.24 -11.09
C THR A 93 -1.50 -5.64 -11.62
N ILE A 94 -1.03 -6.86 -11.35
CA ILE A 94 0.26 -7.37 -11.84
C ILE A 94 0.26 -7.43 -13.38
N SER A 95 -0.85 -7.86 -13.96
CA SER A 95 -1.01 -7.98 -15.41
C SER A 95 -0.83 -6.65 -16.15
N GLN A 96 -1.04 -5.51 -15.47
CA GLN A 96 -0.87 -4.18 -16.05
C GLN A 96 0.51 -3.55 -15.78
N LEU A 97 1.20 -3.97 -14.72
CA LEU A 97 2.38 -3.27 -14.18
C LEU A 97 3.66 -4.12 -14.13
N ASN A 98 3.60 -5.40 -14.51
CA ASN A 98 4.64 -6.44 -14.51
C ASN A 98 5.25 -6.80 -13.13
N SER A 99 5.42 -5.83 -12.25
CA SER A 99 5.99 -6.01 -10.92
C SER A 99 5.46 -4.99 -9.92
N LEU A 100 5.21 -5.46 -8.69
CA LEU A 100 4.58 -4.70 -7.62
C LEU A 100 5.31 -4.92 -6.30
N LYS A 101 5.19 -3.96 -5.39
CA LYS A 101 5.39 -4.12 -3.96
C LYS A 101 4.02 -4.20 -3.30
N LEU A 102 3.78 -5.32 -2.63
CA LEU A 102 2.56 -5.63 -1.89
C LEU A 102 2.81 -5.44 -0.39
N GLN A 103 1.87 -4.80 0.29
CA GLN A 103 1.78 -4.78 1.74
C GLN A 103 0.31 -4.96 2.14
N LEU A 104 0.08 -5.70 3.21
CA LEU A 104 -1.24 -5.85 3.83
C LEU A 104 -1.25 -5.14 5.18
N GLU A 105 -2.37 -4.47 5.49
CA GLU A 105 -2.59 -3.85 6.79
C GLU A 105 -4.01 -4.14 7.27
N LEU A 106 -4.13 -4.90 8.36
CA LEU A 106 -5.41 -5.24 8.96
C LEU A 106 -5.77 -4.23 10.05
N PHE A 107 -7.00 -3.72 10.03
CA PHE A 107 -7.56 -2.89 11.08
C PHE A 107 -8.61 -3.67 11.86
N ALA A 108 -8.47 -3.75 13.18
CA ALA A 108 -9.37 -4.48 14.07
C ALA A 108 -9.65 -3.71 15.36
N TYR A 109 -10.86 -3.85 15.87
CA TYR A 109 -11.29 -3.30 17.15
C TYR A 109 -10.99 -4.28 18.27
N TYR A 110 -10.44 -3.73 19.35
CA TYR A 110 -10.16 -4.44 20.58
C TYR A 110 -10.87 -3.76 21.74
N THR A 111 -11.31 -4.54 22.70
CA THR A 111 -12.10 -4.11 23.85
C THR A 111 -11.39 -4.46 25.15
N LYS A 112 -11.35 -3.53 26.10
CA LYS A 112 -10.87 -3.76 27.46
C LYS A 112 -11.86 -3.18 28.45
N PHE A 113 -12.14 -3.90 29.53
CA PHE A 113 -12.96 -3.39 30.62
C PHE A 113 -12.06 -2.78 31.71
N ILE A 114 -12.36 -1.54 32.11
CA ILE A 114 -11.71 -0.84 33.22
C ILE A 114 -12.82 -0.24 34.08
N ASN A 115 -12.93 -0.66 35.35
CA ASN A 115 -13.94 -0.17 36.29
C ASN A 115 -15.39 -0.20 35.72
N ASP A 116 -15.78 -1.32 35.11
CA ASP A 116 -17.08 -1.53 34.42
C ASP A 116 -17.33 -0.63 33.18
N GLU A 117 -16.36 0.18 32.75
CA GLU A 117 -16.41 0.91 31.49
C GLU A 117 -15.71 0.11 30.38
N GLU A 118 -16.39 -0.04 29.23
CA GLU A 118 -15.84 -0.69 28.04
C GLU A 118 -15.01 0.31 27.22
N LEU A 119 -13.70 0.10 27.17
CA LEU A 119 -12.78 0.85 26.33
C LEU A 119 -12.60 0.13 24.98
N ILE A 120 -13.11 0.74 23.91
CA ILE A 120 -12.94 0.26 22.54
C ILE A 120 -11.79 1.00 21.87
N GLN A 121 -10.82 0.26 21.33
CA GLN A 121 -9.68 0.81 20.60
C GLN A 121 -9.53 0.16 19.21
N LEU A 122 -9.32 0.98 18.18
CA LEU A 122 -8.94 0.50 16.85
C LEU A 122 -7.41 0.32 16.79
N LYS A 123 -6.96 -0.87 16.39
CA LYS A 123 -5.54 -1.19 16.16
C LYS A 123 -5.31 -1.60 14.71
N SER A 124 -4.11 -1.35 14.21
CA SER A 124 -3.68 -1.81 12.89
C SER A 124 -2.45 -2.70 12.97
N PHE A 125 -2.41 -3.73 12.11
CA PHE A 125 -1.31 -4.67 11.98
C PHE A 125 -0.88 -4.74 10.52
N ASN A 126 0.28 -4.17 10.22
CA ASN A 126 0.82 -4.14 8.88
C ASN A 126 1.92 -5.19 8.66
N THR A 127 2.06 -5.65 7.42
CA THR A 127 3.20 -6.47 7.00
C THR A 127 4.32 -5.62 6.44
N LYS A 128 5.50 -6.21 6.20
CA LYS A 128 6.55 -5.55 5.41
C LYS A 128 6.19 -5.63 3.92
N TYR A 129 6.70 -4.69 3.13
CA TYR A 129 6.55 -4.77 1.67
C TYR A 129 7.27 -5.99 1.10
N VAL A 130 6.56 -6.78 0.30
CA VAL A 130 7.08 -7.91 -0.45
C VAL A 130 6.98 -7.61 -1.94
N VAL A 131 8.01 -7.95 -2.72
CA VAL A 131 7.97 -7.81 -4.17
C VAL A 131 7.23 -8.99 -4.77
N VAL A 132 6.25 -8.71 -5.61
CA VAL A 132 5.45 -9.71 -6.33
C VAL A 132 5.58 -9.45 -7.82
N THR A 133 5.90 -10.51 -8.56
CA THR A 133 6.03 -10.52 -10.03
C THR A 133 5.07 -11.54 -10.64
N VAL A 134 4.93 -11.53 -11.97
CA VAL A 134 4.12 -12.51 -12.72
C VAL A 134 4.49 -13.97 -12.40
N SER A 135 5.76 -14.24 -12.09
CA SER A 135 6.25 -15.59 -11.76
C SER A 135 6.07 -15.99 -10.30
N THR A 136 5.57 -15.09 -9.45
CA THR A 136 5.45 -15.34 -8.01
C THR A 136 4.14 -16.09 -7.73
N VAL A 137 4.20 -17.16 -6.93
CA VAL A 137 3.00 -17.88 -6.47
C VAL A 137 2.27 -17.03 -5.42
N LEU A 138 1.26 -16.30 -5.88
CA LEU A 138 0.56 -15.29 -5.08
C LEU A 138 -0.14 -15.86 -3.84
N GLU A 139 -0.68 -17.07 -3.94
CA GLU A 139 -1.37 -17.75 -2.83
C GLU A 139 -0.43 -17.96 -1.64
N ASN A 140 0.78 -18.48 -1.89
CA ASN A 140 1.81 -18.67 -0.86
C ASN A 140 2.23 -17.34 -0.23
N VAL A 141 2.37 -16.28 -1.03
CA VAL A 141 2.69 -14.95 -0.51
C VAL A 141 1.57 -14.42 0.37
N TYR A 142 0.31 -14.59 -0.06
CA TYR A 142 -0.84 -14.17 0.72
C TYR A 142 -0.88 -14.90 2.08
N ASP A 143 -0.71 -16.21 2.08
CA ASP A 143 -0.75 -17.03 3.30
C ASP A 143 0.35 -16.61 4.28
N GLN A 144 1.57 -16.39 3.79
CA GLN A 144 2.67 -15.86 4.62
C GLN A 144 2.35 -14.49 5.24
N LEU A 145 1.74 -13.59 4.47
CA LEU A 145 1.38 -12.26 4.95
C LEU A 145 0.21 -12.32 5.95
N ALA A 146 -0.75 -13.22 5.73
CA ALA A 146 -1.85 -13.49 6.62
C ALA A 146 -1.36 -14.04 7.97
N ASP A 147 -0.42 -14.98 7.95
CA ASP A 147 0.17 -15.55 9.17
C ASP A 147 0.96 -14.50 9.97
N ILE A 148 1.67 -13.59 9.30
CA ILE A 148 2.34 -12.47 9.98
C ILE A 148 1.31 -11.57 10.69
N ILE A 149 0.17 -11.29 10.06
CA ILE A 149 -0.89 -10.48 10.68
C ILE A 149 -1.50 -11.20 11.89
N LYS A 150 -1.78 -12.50 11.76
CA LYS A 150 -2.30 -13.34 12.86
C LYS A 150 -1.35 -13.31 14.05
N ASN A 151 -0.07 -13.63 13.83
CA ASN A 151 0.95 -13.62 14.88
C ASN A 151 1.05 -12.26 15.57
N LYS A 152 1.02 -11.15 14.82
CA LYS A 152 1.05 -9.81 15.42
C LYS A 152 -0.19 -9.49 16.27
N SER A 153 -1.37 -9.95 15.85
CA SER A 153 -2.59 -9.83 16.63
C SER A 153 -2.51 -10.65 17.91
N ASP A 154 -2.02 -11.87 17.83
CA ASP A 154 -1.95 -12.79 18.97
C ASP A 154 -0.93 -12.27 19.99
N GLU A 155 0.24 -11.83 19.53
CA GLU A 155 1.23 -11.16 20.39
C GLU A 155 0.65 -9.92 21.10
N PHE A 156 -0.22 -9.15 20.43
CA PHE A 156 -0.88 -7.99 21.03
C PHE A 156 -1.87 -8.40 22.13
N GLN A 157 -2.61 -9.50 21.95
CA GLN A 157 -3.51 -10.03 22.98
C GLN A 157 -2.74 -10.59 24.18
N GLU A 158 -1.66 -11.33 23.93
CA GLU A 158 -0.89 -12.04 24.96
C GLU A 158 0.04 -11.13 25.77
N LYS A 159 0.74 -10.18 25.11
CA LYS A 159 1.86 -9.47 25.75
C LYS A 159 1.45 -8.17 26.45
N ASP A 160 0.52 -7.39 25.90
CA ASP A 160 0.59 -5.95 26.14
C ASP A 160 -0.61 -5.30 26.83
N SER A 161 -1.81 -5.89 26.93
CA SER A 161 -2.94 -4.99 27.16
C SER A 161 -4.16 -5.48 27.94
N GLY A 162 -4.43 -6.78 28.07
CA GLY A 162 -5.74 -7.23 28.59
C GLY A 162 -6.91 -6.75 27.72
N PHE A 163 -6.62 -6.47 26.44
CA PHE A 163 -7.60 -6.15 25.42
C PHE A 163 -7.97 -7.45 24.70
N ALA A 164 -9.26 -7.75 24.66
CA ALA A 164 -9.80 -8.85 23.88
C ALA A 164 -10.10 -8.38 22.45
N PHE A 165 -9.87 -9.23 21.46
CA PHE A 165 -10.34 -8.97 20.11
C PHE A 165 -11.87 -8.88 20.09
N SER A 166 -12.39 -7.87 19.40
CA SER A 166 -13.83 -7.62 19.29
C SER A 166 -14.34 -7.90 17.88
N LYS A 167 -13.81 -7.20 16.88
CA LYS A 167 -14.20 -7.39 15.47
C LYS A 167 -13.15 -6.85 14.51
N VAL A 168 -13.07 -7.43 13.32
CA VAL A 168 -12.33 -6.82 12.21
C VAL A 168 -13.08 -5.57 11.73
N SER A 169 -12.33 -4.51 11.43
CA SER A 169 -12.86 -3.29 10.79
C SER A 169 -12.75 -3.42 9.26
N HIS A 170 -11.53 -3.62 8.75
CA HIS A 170 -11.24 -3.74 7.33
C HIS A 170 -9.80 -4.19 7.08
N LEU A 171 -9.52 -4.66 5.86
CA LEU A 171 -8.16 -4.92 5.37
C LEU A 171 -7.79 -3.86 4.33
N GLU A 172 -6.60 -3.28 4.44
CA GLU A 172 -6.00 -2.45 3.42
C GLU A 172 -4.90 -3.21 2.67
N ILE A 173 -5.00 -3.19 1.34
CA ILE A 173 -4.04 -3.74 0.41
C ILE A 173 -3.31 -2.57 -0.24
N ASN A 174 -2.05 -2.41 0.11
CA ASN A 174 -1.18 -1.37 -0.40
C ASN A 174 -0.36 -1.95 -1.56
N LEU A 175 -0.66 -1.48 -2.78
CA LEU A 175 0.04 -1.84 -4.01
C LEU A 175 0.87 -0.65 -4.50
N ASN A 176 2.16 -0.90 -4.69
CA ASN A 176 3.07 0.08 -5.29
C ASN A 176 3.74 -0.52 -6.52
N SER A 177 3.71 0.19 -7.65
CA SER A 177 4.41 -0.17 -8.87
C SER A 177 5.90 -0.24 -8.58
N PHE A 178 6.45 -1.43 -8.75
CA PHE A 178 7.87 -1.64 -8.60
C PHE A 178 8.48 -1.72 -9.99
N LYS A 179 9.37 -0.79 -10.33
CA LYS A 179 10.28 -0.99 -11.45
C LYS A 179 11.59 -1.49 -10.86
N PRO A 180 12.00 -2.74 -11.13
CA PRO A 180 13.36 -3.17 -10.86
C PRO A 180 14.30 -2.18 -11.53
N ILE A 181 15.48 -1.97 -10.94
CA ILE A 181 16.53 -1.23 -11.63
C ILE A 181 16.88 -2.06 -12.85
N GLU A 182 16.52 -1.56 -14.03
CA GLU A 182 16.91 -2.19 -15.28
C GLU A 182 18.44 -2.15 -15.36
N GLY A 183 19.06 -3.33 -15.39
CA GLY A 183 20.45 -3.45 -15.76
C GLY A 183 20.57 -2.95 -17.19
N SER A 184 21.25 -1.82 -17.39
CA SER A 184 21.49 -1.28 -18.71
C SER A 184 22.75 -1.90 -19.32
N SER A 185 22.84 -1.84 -20.65
CA SER A 185 24.09 -2.01 -21.37
C SER A 185 25.08 -0.89 -21.03
N TYR A 186 26.26 -0.90 -21.64
CA TYR A 186 27.28 0.13 -21.45
C TYR A 186 26.71 1.56 -21.39
N ILE A 187 26.83 2.22 -20.23
CA ILE A 187 26.56 3.64 -20.06
C ILE A 187 27.89 4.38 -20.14
N LYS A 188 27.96 5.43 -20.96
CA LYS A 188 29.15 6.28 -21.01
C LYS A 188 29.34 6.99 -19.66
N LEU A 189 30.54 6.87 -19.09
CA LEU A 189 30.87 7.56 -17.84
C LEU A 189 30.75 9.09 -18.01
N PRO A 190 30.36 9.81 -16.95
CA PRO A 190 30.53 11.25 -16.90
C PRO A 190 32.01 11.65 -17.09
N PRO A 191 32.30 12.75 -17.79
CA PRO A 191 33.67 13.13 -18.18
C PRO A 191 34.62 13.30 -16.98
N ASN A 192 34.12 13.75 -15.84
CA ASN A 192 34.91 13.90 -14.61
C ASN A 192 35.42 12.56 -14.04
N ILE A 193 34.67 11.47 -14.23
CA ILE A 193 35.05 10.13 -13.74
C ILE A 193 35.93 9.44 -14.78
N GLU A 194 35.61 9.60 -16.07
CA GLU A 194 36.41 9.10 -17.19
C GLU A 194 37.83 9.70 -17.17
N ALA A 195 37.96 11.00 -16.90
CA ALA A 195 39.24 11.68 -16.79
C ALA A 195 40.11 11.17 -15.64
N ARG A 196 39.48 10.75 -14.53
CA ARG A 196 40.19 10.24 -13.34
C ARG A 196 40.70 8.81 -13.50
N LYS A 197 40.21 8.06 -14.50
CA LYS A 197 40.57 6.65 -14.78
C LYS A 197 40.50 5.72 -13.56
N ALA A 198 39.72 6.09 -12.54
CA ALA A 198 39.62 5.35 -11.28
C ALA A 198 38.62 4.18 -11.34
N CYS A 199 37.83 4.08 -12.41
CA CYS A 199 36.84 3.03 -12.62
C CYS A 199 37.01 2.42 -14.00
N ILE A 200 36.94 1.09 -14.10
CA ILE A 200 36.93 0.36 -15.36
C ILE A 200 35.51 0.34 -15.90
N ASN A 201 35.24 1.07 -16.99
CA ASN A 201 33.94 1.08 -17.65
C ASN A 201 33.87 0.01 -18.73
N ILE A 202 33.31 -1.15 -18.39
CA ILE A 202 33.31 -2.33 -19.26
C ILE A 202 32.31 -2.12 -20.39
N LYS A 203 32.83 -2.06 -21.62
CA LYS A 203 32.01 -2.03 -22.83
C LYS A 203 31.42 -3.40 -23.09
N CYS A 204 30.10 -3.45 -23.06
CA CYS A 204 29.33 -4.67 -23.20
C CYS A 204 28.37 -4.49 -24.38
N ASN A 205 28.59 -5.25 -25.46
CA ASN A 205 27.69 -5.28 -26.63
C ASN A 205 26.61 -6.37 -26.51
N ASP A 206 26.65 -7.19 -25.46
CA ASP A 206 25.61 -8.16 -25.12
C ASP A 206 24.86 -7.73 -23.84
N ASN A 207 23.77 -8.45 -23.50
CA ASN A 207 23.00 -8.21 -22.29
C ASN A 207 23.61 -8.86 -21.03
N LYS A 208 24.95 -9.05 -20.97
CA LYS A 208 25.65 -9.75 -19.87
C LYS A 208 26.58 -8.84 -19.06
N CYS A 209 26.32 -7.53 -19.04
CA CYS A 209 27.16 -6.53 -18.36
C CYS A 209 27.46 -6.86 -16.88
N PHE A 210 26.51 -7.47 -16.16
CA PHE A 210 26.71 -7.92 -14.78
C PHE A 210 27.77 -9.03 -14.66
N ALA A 211 27.72 -10.03 -15.55
CA ALA A 211 28.68 -11.13 -15.55
C ALA A 211 30.09 -10.63 -15.89
N TRP A 212 30.22 -9.75 -16.89
CA TRP A 212 31.50 -9.14 -17.24
C TRP A 212 32.05 -8.25 -16.13
N SER A 213 31.19 -7.51 -15.42
CA SER A 213 31.59 -6.69 -14.26
C SER A 213 32.12 -7.55 -13.12
N LEU A 214 31.48 -8.70 -12.86
CA LEU A 214 31.94 -9.63 -11.85
C LEU A 214 33.29 -10.26 -12.25
N MET A 215 33.44 -10.69 -13.50
CA MET A 215 34.69 -11.26 -14.03
C MET A 215 35.85 -10.26 -14.01
N ALA A 216 35.61 -8.97 -14.25
CA ALA A 216 36.64 -7.94 -14.18
C ALA A 216 37.04 -7.58 -12.73
N ALA A 217 36.12 -7.75 -11.78
CA ALA A 217 36.37 -7.47 -10.37
C ALA A 217 37.10 -8.62 -9.66
N VAL A 218 36.93 -9.86 -10.11
CA VAL A 218 37.62 -11.03 -9.58
C VAL A 218 38.94 -11.23 -10.36
N PRO A 219 40.11 -11.09 -9.71
CA PRO A 219 41.36 -11.46 -10.37
C PRO A 219 41.35 -12.96 -10.63
N LEU A 220 41.50 -13.35 -11.89
CA LEU A 220 41.82 -14.74 -12.26
C LEU A 220 43.23 -15.01 -11.70
N ILE A 221 43.29 -15.84 -10.64
CA ILE A 221 44.53 -16.45 -10.13
C ILE A 221 44.86 -17.64 -11.03
#